data_AF-A0A519CM72-F1
#
_entry.id   AF-A0A519CM72-F1
#
_cell.length_a   1.000
_cell.length_b   1.000
_cell.length_c   1.000
_cell.angle_alpha   90.00
_cell.angle_beta   90.00
_cell.angle_gamma   90.00
#
_symmetry.space_group_name_H-M   'P 1'
#
loop_
_entity.id
_entity.type
_entity.pdbx_description
1 polymer ?
#
loop_
_entity_poly.entity_id
_entity_poly.type
_entity_poly.pdbx_seq_one_letter_code
_entity_poly.pdbx_strand_id
1 'polypeptide(L)'
;MGTGYNVCLFTTEETVSFDCLVTWTAADGLAVDTTVPFDGPTIKIGLLTPATGPIAVYSAGFEAATTMMINALNLAWVGEVNFELVVADSGCDGTVAATAAQTLIDSGVVGIVGAACSGASLGAIAVAKEAGIPMISYASTSPALTDADDNGMLFRVVPSDAQQSIALADVVTASGANSSTTAVLYMTNDYGAGLADNFNSSMGGELCAMVGYDPTDFDASTLATAVTQPMEQQSLKNLQHKDTQVVCLVLMELQTQHSLQNSLITLL
;
A
#
# COMPACT_ATOMS: atom_id res chain seq x y z
N MET A 1 27.97 -27.30 15.89
CA MET A 1 29.07 -26.44 15.41
C MET A 1 29.34 -25.39 16.48
N GLY A 2 30.60 -25.06 16.79
CA GLY A 2 30.97 -24.12 17.86
C GLY A 2 30.50 -22.66 17.61
N THR A 3 30.65 -21.78 18.58
CA THR A 3 30.34 -20.33 18.49
C THR A 3 31.62 -19.51 18.36
N GLY A 4 31.53 -18.27 17.86
CA GLY A 4 32.66 -17.33 17.82
C GLY A 4 33.53 -17.40 16.56
N TYR A 5 32.94 -17.79 15.42
CA TYR A 5 33.62 -17.69 14.13
C TYR A 5 33.41 -16.31 13.54
N ASN A 6 34.49 -15.66 13.13
CA ASN A 6 34.40 -14.45 12.33
C ASN A 6 33.97 -14.82 10.90
N VAL A 7 32.98 -14.11 10.39
CA VAL A 7 32.53 -14.12 9.02
C VAL A 7 33.20 -12.93 8.33
N CYS A 8 34.08 -13.24 7.39
CA CYS A 8 34.89 -12.23 6.71
C CYS A 8 34.43 -12.04 5.27
N LEU A 9 34.32 -10.78 4.86
CA LEU A 9 34.20 -10.42 3.46
C LEU A 9 35.59 -10.41 2.82
N PHE A 10 35.65 -10.95 1.60
CA PHE A 10 36.87 -11.07 0.82
C PHE A 10 36.82 -10.07 -0.33
N THR A 11 37.76 -9.13 -0.36
CA THR A 11 37.89 -8.15 -1.44
C THR A 11 39.23 -8.31 -2.15
N THR A 12 39.27 -8.04 -3.46
CA THR A 12 40.47 -8.26 -4.31
C THR A 12 40.82 -7.08 -5.21
N GLU A 13 40.37 -5.87 -4.87
CA GLU A 13 40.51 -4.73 -5.79
C GLU A 13 41.96 -4.31 -6.02
N GLU A 14 42.81 -4.29 -4.99
CA GLU A 14 44.25 -3.95 -5.13
C GLU A 14 45.19 -4.83 -4.30
N THR A 15 44.72 -5.35 -3.15
CA THR A 15 45.41 -6.34 -2.31
C THR A 15 44.37 -7.29 -1.73
N VAL A 16 44.78 -8.51 -1.38
CA VAL A 16 43.89 -9.44 -0.67
C VAL A 16 43.75 -8.95 0.77
N SER A 17 42.58 -8.41 1.12
CA SER A 17 42.21 -8.08 2.49
C SER A 17 41.03 -8.94 2.94
N PHE A 18 41.01 -9.23 4.25
CA PHE A 18 39.91 -9.91 4.91
C PHE A 18 39.29 -8.91 5.88
N ASP A 19 38.04 -8.52 5.63
CA ASP A 19 37.32 -7.66 6.55
C ASP A 19 36.32 -8.49 7.35
N CYS A 20 36.66 -8.72 8.61
CA CYS A 20 35.99 -9.69 9.49
C CYS A 20 35.04 -8.99 10.46
N LEU A 21 34.14 -8.16 9.91
CA LEU A 21 33.26 -7.29 10.69
C LEU A 21 32.06 -7.99 11.32
N VAL A 22 31.84 -9.27 11.02
CA VAL A 22 30.67 -10.02 11.49
C VAL A 22 31.14 -11.27 12.22
N THR A 23 30.53 -11.60 13.35
CA THR A 23 30.79 -12.78 14.15
C THR A 23 29.53 -13.63 14.21
N TRP A 24 29.64 -14.93 14.01
CA TRP A 24 28.51 -15.83 14.23
C TRP A 24 28.46 -16.31 15.69
N THR A 25 27.33 -16.09 16.36
CA THR A 25 27.02 -16.62 17.69
C THR A 25 25.82 -17.57 17.61
N ALA A 26 25.77 -18.58 18.49
CA ALA A 26 24.63 -19.49 18.54
C ALA A 26 23.36 -18.85 19.14
N ALA A 27 23.51 -17.74 19.86
CA ALA A 27 22.39 -17.03 20.47
C ALA A 27 21.71 -16.09 19.48
N ASP A 28 22.50 -15.34 18.70
CA ASP A 28 22.02 -14.19 17.94
C ASP A 28 22.25 -14.33 16.42
N GLY A 29 22.93 -15.40 15.97
CA GLY A 29 23.29 -15.57 14.58
C GLY A 29 24.45 -14.67 14.17
N LEU A 30 24.34 -13.96 13.04
CA LEU A 30 25.35 -13.00 12.58
C LEU A 30 25.26 -11.70 13.39
N ALA A 31 26.32 -11.35 14.10
CA ALA A 31 26.44 -10.14 14.92
C ALA A 31 27.63 -9.30 14.46
N VAL A 32 27.44 -8.01 14.19
CA VAL A 32 28.52 -7.10 13.80
C VAL A 32 29.44 -6.85 14.99
N ASP A 33 30.76 -6.86 14.79
CA ASP A 33 31.75 -6.51 15.81
C ASP A 33 31.68 -5.00 16.08
N THR A 34 31.09 -4.63 17.23
CA THR A 34 30.92 -3.23 17.66
C THR A 34 32.16 -2.63 18.31
N THR A 35 33.26 -3.39 18.41
CA THR A 35 34.53 -2.89 18.99
C THR A 35 35.33 -2.02 18.02
N VAL A 36 35.01 -2.10 16.72
CA VAL A 36 35.53 -1.18 15.70
C VAL A 36 34.53 -0.03 15.52
N PRO A 37 34.89 1.23 15.84
CA PRO A 37 34.01 2.37 15.60
C PRO A 37 33.69 2.49 14.11
N PHE A 38 32.40 2.54 13.77
CA PHE A 38 31.97 2.86 12.41
C PHE A 38 32.22 4.35 12.14
N ASP A 39 33.07 4.66 11.16
CA ASP A 39 33.39 6.03 10.71
C ASP A 39 32.83 6.34 9.30
N GLY A 40 31.96 5.46 8.79
CA GLY A 40 31.29 5.63 7.51
C GLY A 40 30.06 6.57 7.58
N PRO A 41 29.48 6.94 6.43
CA PRO A 41 28.26 7.75 6.41
C PRO A 41 27.04 6.99 6.93
N THR A 42 26.18 7.70 7.66
CA THR A 42 24.81 7.24 7.98
C THR A 42 23.82 7.80 6.97
N ILE A 43 23.08 6.94 6.28
CA ILE A 43 22.03 7.31 5.33
C ILE A 43 20.67 7.06 5.98
N LYS A 44 19.88 8.11 6.15
CA LYS A 44 18.55 8.02 6.73
C LYS A 44 17.48 7.82 5.66
N ILE A 45 16.60 6.86 5.87
CA ILE A 45 15.45 6.58 5.01
C ILE A 45 14.18 6.79 5.82
N GLY A 46 13.26 7.59 5.30
CA GLY A 46 11.98 7.84 5.95
C GLY A 46 10.97 6.72 5.65
N LEU A 47 10.13 6.36 6.62
CA LEU A 47 8.97 5.50 6.42
C LEU A 47 7.71 6.23 6.90
N LEU A 48 6.76 6.39 5.98
CA LEU A 48 5.39 6.78 6.31
C LEU A 48 4.54 5.52 6.47
N THR A 49 4.29 5.16 7.72
CA THR A 49 3.46 4.02 8.10
C THR A 49 2.09 4.51 8.58
N PRO A 50 0.98 3.77 8.38
CA PRO A 50 -0.32 4.17 8.93
C PRO A 50 -0.44 3.70 10.38
N ALA A 51 0.37 4.21 11.31
CA ALA A 51 0.35 3.75 12.71
C ALA A 51 -0.97 4.10 13.41
N THR A 52 -1.66 5.14 12.94
CA THR A 52 -3.05 5.43 13.30
C THR A 52 -3.96 5.47 12.06
N GLY A 53 -5.26 5.61 12.29
CA GLY A 53 -6.27 5.66 11.23
C GLY A 53 -6.90 4.29 10.91
N PRO A 54 -7.71 4.22 9.84
CA PRO A 54 -8.57 3.07 9.54
C PRO A 54 -7.81 1.77 9.27
N ILE A 55 -6.55 1.85 8.82
CA ILE A 55 -5.75 0.70 8.40
C ILE A 55 -4.60 0.39 9.36
N ALA A 56 -4.65 0.92 10.59
CA ALA A 56 -3.57 0.81 11.58
C ALA A 56 -3.17 -0.63 11.94
N VAL A 57 -4.10 -1.57 11.78
CA VAL A 57 -3.86 -3.01 11.96
C VAL A 57 -2.73 -3.56 11.07
N TYR A 58 -2.46 -2.93 9.93
CA TYR A 58 -1.39 -3.34 9.01
C TYR A 58 -0.03 -2.69 9.30
N SER A 59 0.04 -1.66 10.15
CA SER A 59 1.28 -0.90 10.42
C SER A 59 2.42 -1.81 10.87
N ALA A 60 2.14 -2.73 11.81
CA ALA A 60 3.14 -3.66 12.31
C ALA A 60 3.76 -4.53 11.21
N GLY A 61 2.98 -4.92 10.20
CA GLY A 61 3.47 -5.69 9.06
C GLY A 61 4.39 -4.86 8.15
N PHE A 62 4.01 -3.62 7.86
CA PHE A 62 4.81 -2.70 7.05
C PHE A 62 6.13 -2.30 7.74
N GLU A 63 6.07 -1.99 9.02
CA GLU A 63 7.25 -1.66 9.82
C GLU A 63 8.20 -2.85 9.95
N ALA A 64 7.69 -4.05 10.19
CA ALA A 64 8.50 -5.28 10.24
C ALA A 64 9.18 -5.55 8.90
N ALA A 65 8.46 -5.48 7.79
CA ALA A 65 9.02 -5.69 6.45
C ALA A 65 10.11 -4.67 6.12
N THR A 66 9.88 -3.39 6.43
CA THR A 66 10.85 -2.31 6.17
C THR A 66 12.10 -2.46 7.06
N THR A 67 11.91 -2.82 8.34
CA THR A 67 13.01 -3.08 9.27
C THR A 67 13.87 -4.25 8.80
N MET A 68 13.26 -5.34 8.32
CA MET A 68 13.98 -6.47 7.76
C MET A 68 14.83 -6.08 6.55
N MET A 69 14.31 -5.19 5.68
CA MET A 69 15.06 -4.69 4.53
C MET A 69 16.23 -3.78 4.94
N ILE A 70 16.05 -2.91 5.93
CA ILE A 70 17.14 -2.08 6.46
C ILE A 70 18.24 -2.95 7.08
N ASN A 71 17.86 -3.99 7.83
CA ASN A 71 18.83 -4.96 8.35
C ASN A 71 19.58 -5.68 7.23
N ALA A 72 18.89 -6.09 6.16
CA ALA A 72 19.52 -6.71 5.00
C ALA A 72 20.49 -5.75 4.28
N LEU A 73 20.13 -4.46 4.15
CA LEU A 73 21.01 -3.43 3.58
C LEU A 73 22.27 -3.22 4.44
N ASN A 74 22.11 -3.11 5.76
CA ASN A 74 23.24 -2.95 6.69
C ASN A 74 24.17 -4.16 6.70
N LEU A 75 23.65 -5.37 6.49
CA LEU A 75 24.48 -6.57 6.32
C LEU A 75 25.23 -6.57 4.98
N ALA A 76 24.60 -6.07 3.90
CA ALA A 76 25.21 -6.01 2.57
C ALA A 76 26.32 -4.95 2.46
N TRP A 77 26.23 -3.88 3.25
CA TRP A 77 27.17 -2.73 3.24
C TRP A 77 27.90 -2.55 4.57
N VAL A 78 28.10 -3.66 5.29
CA VAL A 78 28.71 -3.67 6.62
C VAL A 78 30.08 -2.98 6.60
N GLY A 79 30.30 -2.04 7.52
CA GLY A 79 31.55 -1.27 7.63
C GLY A 79 31.68 -0.11 6.65
N GLU A 80 30.85 -0.04 5.61
CA GLU A 80 30.89 1.02 4.60
C GLU A 80 29.80 2.07 4.83
N VAL A 81 28.55 1.63 4.99
CA VAL A 81 27.38 2.52 5.12
C VAL A 81 26.47 2.00 6.24
N ASN A 82 25.94 2.92 7.04
CA ASN A 82 24.91 2.61 8.01
C ASN A 82 23.57 3.20 7.56
N PHE A 83 22.60 2.36 7.26
CA PHE A 83 21.24 2.76 6.93
C PHE A 83 20.41 2.84 8.22
N GLU A 84 19.77 3.99 8.44
CA GLU A 84 18.89 4.25 9.57
C GLU A 84 17.46 4.49 9.07
N LEU A 85 16.49 3.81 9.68
CA LEU A 85 15.07 4.02 9.38
C LEU A 85 14.49 5.08 10.33
N VAL A 86 13.91 6.14 9.78
CA VAL A 86 13.14 7.13 10.54
C VAL A 86 11.67 6.93 10.22
N VAL A 87 10.88 6.56 11.23
CA VAL A 87 9.46 6.22 11.05
C VAL A 87 8.59 7.39 11.49
N ALA A 88 7.57 7.72 10.69
CA ALA A 88 6.55 8.69 11.03
C ALA A 88 5.15 8.17 10.68
N ASP A 89 4.16 8.55 11.50
CA ASP A 89 2.77 8.16 11.30
C ASP A 89 2.11 9.03 10.23
N SER A 90 1.58 8.39 9.20
CA SER A 90 0.80 9.04 8.14
C SER A 90 -0.67 9.23 8.51
N GLY A 91 -1.18 8.53 9.54
CA GLY A 91 -2.58 8.53 9.94
C GLY A 91 -3.56 8.05 8.86
N CYS A 92 -3.06 7.53 7.72
CA CYS A 92 -3.83 7.34 6.50
C CYS A 92 -4.58 8.62 6.05
N ASP A 93 -4.05 9.80 6.38
CA ASP A 93 -4.66 11.10 6.13
C ASP A 93 -3.67 12.03 5.40
N GLY A 94 -4.17 12.82 4.45
CA GLY A 94 -3.32 13.72 3.64
C GLY A 94 -2.61 14.81 4.46
N THR A 95 -3.29 15.38 5.46
CA THR A 95 -2.75 16.48 6.27
C THR A 95 -1.75 15.97 7.30
N VAL A 96 -2.08 14.85 7.94
CA VAL A 96 -1.17 14.17 8.88
C VAL A 96 0.08 13.70 8.13
N ALA A 97 -0.07 13.06 6.98
CA ALA A 97 1.05 12.58 6.17
C ALA A 97 1.94 13.72 5.64
N ALA A 98 1.38 14.87 5.27
CA ALA A 98 2.16 16.06 4.90
C ALA A 98 3.05 16.55 6.05
N THR A 99 2.49 16.62 7.26
CA THR A 99 3.24 17.02 8.48
C THR A 99 4.31 15.99 8.84
N ALA A 100 3.98 14.71 8.73
CA ALA A 100 4.90 13.61 8.95
C ALA A 100 6.05 13.62 7.93
N ALA A 101 5.76 13.86 6.65
CA ALA A 101 6.78 14.01 5.61
C ALA A 101 7.74 15.15 5.92
N GLN A 102 7.24 16.32 6.35
CA GLN A 102 8.10 17.42 6.80
C GLN A 102 9.01 17.00 7.96
N THR A 103 8.48 16.26 8.94
CA THR A 103 9.27 15.75 10.07
C THR A 103 10.39 14.81 9.62
N LEU A 104 10.13 13.94 8.63
CA LEU A 104 11.13 13.06 8.04
C LEU A 104 12.21 13.86 7.29
N ILE A 105 11.80 14.86 6.50
CA ILE A 105 12.71 15.76 5.78
C ILE A 105 13.63 16.50 6.75
N ASP A 106 13.07 17.08 7.81
CA ASP A 106 13.82 17.80 8.85
C ASP A 106 14.79 16.86 9.61
N SER A 107 14.48 15.56 9.65
CA SER A 107 15.35 14.54 10.23
C SER A 107 16.54 14.16 9.33
N GLY A 108 16.58 14.67 8.09
CA GLY A 108 17.67 14.49 7.13
C GLY A 108 17.57 13.20 6.31
N VAL A 109 16.36 12.71 6.03
CA VAL A 109 16.19 11.53 5.17
C VAL A 109 16.54 11.86 3.71
N VAL A 110 17.13 10.89 3.00
CA VAL A 110 17.48 11.03 1.58
C VAL A 110 16.32 10.63 0.64
N GLY A 111 15.29 10.01 1.20
CA GLY A 111 14.12 9.51 0.49
C GLY A 111 13.07 9.00 1.47
N ILE A 112 11.82 8.92 1.00
CA ILE A 112 10.68 8.47 1.81
C ILE A 112 10.05 7.22 1.18
N VAL A 113 9.82 6.20 1.99
CA VAL A 113 9.03 5.02 1.65
C VAL A 113 7.61 5.25 2.15
N GLY A 114 6.64 5.33 1.25
CA GLY A 114 5.23 5.50 1.59
C GLY A 114 4.46 6.50 0.72
N ALA A 115 3.22 6.83 1.10
CA ALA A 115 2.46 6.26 2.23
C ALA A 115 1.65 5.02 1.81
N ALA A 116 1.00 4.35 2.76
CA ALA A 116 0.12 3.22 2.49
C ALA A 116 -1.19 3.65 1.79
N CYS A 117 -1.80 4.75 2.25
CA CYS A 117 -3.04 5.26 1.70
C CYS A 117 -2.78 6.24 0.56
N SER A 118 -3.61 6.19 -0.49
CA SER A 118 -3.47 7.07 -1.67
C SER A 118 -3.57 8.55 -1.31
N GLY A 119 -4.57 8.95 -0.53
CA GLY A 119 -4.69 10.35 -0.09
C GLY A 119 -3.54 10.81 0.81
N ALA A 120 -3.06 9.94 1.71
CA ALA A 120 -1.86 10.20 2.51
C ALA A 120 -0.61 10.40 1.63
N SER A 121 -0.47 9.59 0.58
CA SER A 121 0.65 9.71 -0.37
C SER A 121 0.58 11.02 -1.16
N LEU A 122 -0.62 11.42 -1.61
CA LEU A 122 -0.84 12.70 -2.28
C LEU A 122 -0.52 13.90 -1.37
N GLY A 123 -0.89 13.83 -0.09
CA GLY A 123 -0.54 14.84 0.90
C GLY A 123 0.98 14.92 1.17
N ALA A 124 1.62 13.76 1.36
CA ALA A 124 3.06 13.70 1.62
C ALA A 124 3.91 14.17 0.44
N ILE A 125 3.57 13.76 -0.79
CA ILE A 125 4.37 14.15 -1.98
C ILE A 125 4.32 15.66 -2.22
N ALA A 126 3.19 16.32 -1.91
CA ALA A 126 3.07 17.77 -2.06
C ALA A 126 4.11 18.54 -1.22
N VAL A 127 4.60 17.95 -0.13
CA VAL A 127 5.69 18.50 0.69
C VAL A 127 7.06 17.99 0.22
N ALA A 128 7.19 16.68 0.03
CA ALA A 128 8.48 16.06 -0.31
C ALA A 128 9.04 16.56 -1.66
N LYS A 129 8.17 16.82 -2.65
CA LYS A 129 8.59 17.33 -3.96
C LYS A 129 9.25 18.71 -3.88
N GLU A 130 8.81 19.58 -2.98
CA GLU A 130 9.37 20.93 -2.80
C GLU A 130 10.74 20.89 -2.12
N ALA A 131 10.96 19.86 -1.28
CA ALA A 131 12.26 19.60 -0.66
C ALA A 131 13.23 18.81 -1.56
N GLY A 132 12.79 18.41 -2.77
CA GLY A 132 13.58 17.57 -3.68
C GLY A 132 13.82 16.15 -3.16
N ILE A 133 12.98 15.66 -2.25
CA ILE A 133 13.09 14.33 -1.65
C ILE A 133 12.18 13.36 -2.41
N PRO A 134 12.72 12.30 -3.05
CA PRO A 134 11.92 11.32 -3.75
C PRO A 134 11.13 10.46 -2.76
N MET A 135 9.94 10.05 -3.20
CA MET A 135 9.05 9.18 -2.45
C MET A 135 8.68 7.93 -3.27
N ILE A 136 8.72 6.76 -2.64
CA ILE A 136 8.35 5.48 -3.25
C ILE A 136 7.20 4.88 -2.47
N SER A 137 6.03 4.78 -3.11
CA SER A 137 4.88 4.09 -2.53
C SER A 137 5.05 2.58 -2.57
N TYR A 138 4.78 1.95 -1.43
CA TYR A 138 4.75 0.49 -1.26
C TYR A 138 3.35 -0.12 -1.30
N ALA A 139 2.28 0.67 -1.27
CA ALA A 139 0.91 0.15 -1.19
C ALA A 139 -0.18 1.04 -1.82
N SER A 140 0.06 2.32 -2.07
CA SER A 140 -0.96 3.21 -2.63
C SER A 140 -1.09 3.09 -4.15
N THR A 141 -2.31 2.81 -4.63
CA THR A 141 -2.57 2.35 -6.00
C THR A 141 -3.41 3.30 -6.85
N SER A 142 -3.97 4.36 -6.24
CA SER A 142 -4.89 5.27 -6.94
C SER A 142 -4.25 5.85 -8.21
N PRO A 143 -4.99 5.95 -9.33
CA PRO A 143 -4.45 6.50 -10.57
C PRO A 143 -4.01 7.96 -10.42
N ALA A 144 -4.64 8.70 -9.51
CA ALA A 144 -4.28 10.08 -9.16
C ALA A 144 -2.82 10.24 -8.73
N LEU A 145 -2.16 9.18 -8.25
CA LEU A 145 -0.73 9.21 -7.92
C LEU A 145 0.15 9.31 -9.17
N THR A 146 -0.31 8.78 -10.31
CA THR A 146 0.38 8.87 -11.61
C THR A 146 0.27 10.27 -12.19
N ASP A 147 -0.88 10.90 -11.98
CA ASP A 147 -1.23 12.21 -12.55
C ASP A 147 -0.91 13.36 -11.58
N ALA A 148 -0.41 13.04 -10.39
CA ALA A 148 0.00 14.02 -9.41
C ALA A 148 1.12 14.90 -9.99
N ASP A 149 0.98 16.21 -9.80
CA ASP A 149 2.10 17.12 -9.99
C ASP A 149 3.11 16.89 -8.86
N ASP A 150 4.09 16.03 -9.11
CA ASP A 150 5.04 15.50 -8.13
C ASP A 150 6.49 15.93 -8.43
N ASN A 151 6.71 16.77 -9.45
CA ASN A 151 8.03 17.11 -9.99
C ASN A 151 8.90 15.87 -10.36
N GLY A 152 8.27 14.75 -10.73
CA GLY A 152 8.96 13.49 -11.00
C GLY A 152 9.58 12.83 -9.76
N MET A 153 9.08 13.17 -8.57
CA MET A 153 9.58 12.67 -7.28
C MET A 153 8.76 11.51 -6.71
N LEU A 154 7.62 11.14 -7.29
CA LEU A 154 6.80 10.02 -6.82
C LEU A 154 6.97 8.78 -7.70
N PHE A 155 7.31 7.67 -7.06
CA PHE A 155 7.42 6.37 -7.70
C PHE A 155 6.54 5.35 -6.97
N ARG A 156 6.25 4.23 -7.62
CA ARG A 156 5.45 3.14 -7.04
C ARG A 156 6.04 1.79 -7.38
N VAL A 157 6.02 0.87 -6.42
CA VAL A 157 6.32 -0.56 -6.67
C VAL A 157 5.05 -1.41 -6.82
N VAL A 158 3.88 -0.81 -6.57
CA VAL A 158 2.57 -1.42 -6.78
C VAL A 158 1.95 -0.97 -8.10
N PRO A 159 1.19 -1.84 -8.79
CA PRO A 159 0.49 -1.46 -10.01
C PRO A 159 -0.61 -0.41 -9.72
N SER A 160 -0.90 0.43 -10.71
CA SER A 160 -1.99 1.40 -10.59
C SER A 160 -3.34 0.71 -10.72
N ASP A 161 -4.35 1.23 -10.02
CA ASP A 161 -5.73 0.79 -10.16
C ASP A 161 -6.26 0.94 -11.60
N ALA A 162 -5.73 1.87 -12.40
CA ALA A 162 -6.06 1.94 -13.82
C ALA A 162 -5.75 0.63 -14.59
N GLN A 163 -4.68 -0.09 -14.19
CA GLN A 163 -4.36 -1.40 -14.76
C GLN A 163 -5.11 -2.52 -14.02
N GLN A 164 -5.22 -2.44 -12.69
CA GLN A 164 -5.91 -3.47 -11.89
C GLN A 164 -7.40 -3.55 -12.24
N SER A 165 -8.06 -2.42 -12.53
CA SER A 165 -9.45 -2.35 -12.95
C SER A 165 -9.73 -3.11 -14.24
N ILE A 166 -8.80 -3.12 -15.20
CA ILE A 166 -8.93 -3.87 -16.45
C ILE A 166 -8.93 -5.36 -16.15
N ALA A 167 -7.94 -5.83 -15.39
CA ALA A 167 -7.86 -7.24 -15.00
C ALA A 167 -9.09 -7.67 -14.18
N LEU A 168 -9.60 -6.80 -13.30
CA LEU A 168 -10.80 -7.05 -12.53
C LEU A 168 -12.05 -7.14 -13.42
N ALA A 169 -12.18 -6.26 -14.43
CA ALA A 169 -13.26 -6.29 -15.40
C ALA A 169 -13.23 -7.58 -16.24
N ASP A 170 -12.04 -8.06 -16.61
CA ASP A 170 -11.87 -9.34 -17.31
C ASP A 170 -12.34 -10.52 -16.45
N VAL A 171 -12.00 -10.53 -15.15
CA VAL A 171 -12.46 -11.58 -14.21
C VAL A 171 -13.98 -11.57 -14.07
N VAL A 172 -14.58 -10.38 -13.91
CA VAL A 172 -16.04 -10.24 -13.79
C VAL A 172 -16.72 -10.69 -15.08
N THR A 173 -16.22 -10.28 -16.24
CA THR A 173 -16.78 -10.67 -17.54
C THR A 173 -16.63 -12.17 -17.78
N ALA A 174 -15.49 -12.76 -17.40
CA ALA A 174 -15.27 -14.21 -17.50
C ALA A 174 -16.19 -15.03 -16.58
N SER A 175 -16.73 -14.44 -15.51
CA SER A 175 -17.76 -15.06 -14.66
C SER A 175 -19.15 -15.09 -15.29
N GLY A 176 -19.35 -14.44 -16.45
CA GLY A 176 -20.64 -14.33 -17.13
C GLY A 176 -21.42 -13.06 -16.77
N ALA A 177 -20.89 -12.23 -15.87
CA ALA A 177 -21.45 -10.92 -15.56
C ALA A 177 -21.09 -9.88 -16.63
N ASN A 178 -21.88 -8.83 -16.69
CA ASN A 178 -21.66 -7.64 -17.49
C ASN A 178 -22.05 -6.39 -16.68
N SER A 179 -21.83 -5.20 -17.24
CA SER A 179 -22.09 -3.93 -16.57
C SER A 179 -23.51 -3.81 -16.00
N SER A 180 -24.52 -4.27 -16.73
CA SER A 180 -25.93 -4.22 -16.32
C SER A 180 -26.27 -5.18 -15.15
N THR A 181 -25.37 -6.08 -14.81
CA THR A 181 -25.50 -7.05 -13.72
C THR A 181 -24.49 -6.84 -12.60
N THR A 182 -23.62 -5.83 -12.73
CA THR A 182 -22.52 -5.57 -11.80
C THR A 182 -22.77 -4.28 -11.04
N ALA A 183 -22.81 -4.40 -9.72
CA ALA A 183 -22.81 -3.26 -8.80
C ALA A 183 -21.46 -3.15 -8.10
N VAL A 184 -21.08 -1.92 -7.74
CA VAL A 184 -19.87 -1.59 -7.01
C VAL A 184 -20.21 -0.83 -5.74
N LEU A 185 -19.70 -1.32 -4.63
CA LEU A 185 -19.62 -0.59 -3.35
C LEU A 185 -18.17 -0.11 -3.19
N TYR A 186 -17.96 1.18 -2.92
CA TYR A 186 -16.62 1.77 -2.85
C TYR A 186 -16.50 2.84 -1.76
N MET A 187 -15.29 2.99 -1.21
CA MET A 187 -14.98 4.08 -0.28
C MET A 187 -14.93 5.41 -1.04
N THR A 188 -15.45 6.48 -0.44
CA THR A 188 -15.48 7.83 -1.02
C THR A 188 -14.14 8.58 -0.93
N ASN A 189 -13.07 7.91 -0.53
CA ASN A 189 -11.71 8.47 -0.47
C ASN A 189 -10.97 8.32 -1.82
N ASP A 190 -9.78 8.93 -1.93
CA ASP A 190 -8.98 8.97 -3.17
C ASP A 190 -8.62 7.58 -3.75
N TYR A 191 -8.58 6.55 -2.90
CA TYR A 191 -8.36 5.18 -3.33
C TYR A 191 -9.65 4.57 -3.89
N GLY A 192 -10.70 4.49 -3.08
CA GLY A 192 -11.93 3.81 -3.45
C GLY A 192 -12.65 4.46 -4.62
N ALA A 193 -12.71 5.80 -4.66
CA ALA A 193 -13.30 6.54 -5.77
C ALA A 193 -12.51 6.32 -7.07
N GLY A 194 -11.17 6.43 -7.01
CA GLY A 194 -10.31 6.23 -8.17
C GLY A 194 -10.44 4.82 -8.76
N LEU A 195 -10.42 3.78 -7.91
CA LEU A 195 -10.60 2.40 -8.35
C LEU A 195 -12.01 2.15 -8.90
N ALA A 196 -13.05 2.68 -8.27
CA ALA A 196 -14.44 2.54 -8.71
C ALA A 196 -14.67 3.17 -10.09
N ASP A 197 -14.16 4.38 -10.32
CA ASP A 197 -14.30 5.08 -11.60
C ASP A 197 -13.54 4.36 -12.73
N ASN A 198 -12.34 3.85 -12.45
CA ASN A 198 -11.55 3.10 -13.42
C ASN A 198 -12.18 1.74 -13.73
N PHE A 199 -12.77 1.08 -12.72
CA PHE A 199 -13.50 -0.16 -12.92
C PHE A 199 -14.80 0.06 -13.69
N ASN A 200 -15.59 1.08 -13.37
CA ASN A 200 -16.79 1.46 -14.14
C ASN A 200 -16.42 1.70 -15.61
N SER A 201 -15.35 2.47 -15.86
CA SER A 201 -14.85 2.73 -17.21
C SER A 201 -14.41 1.44 -17.92
N SER A 202 -13.73 0.53 -17.22
CA SER A 202 -13.30 -0.77 -17.77
C SER A 202 -14.48 -1.68 -18.09
N MET A 203 -15.60 -1.52 -17.39
CA MET A 203 -16.88 -2.22 -17.63
C MET A 203 -17.78 -1.49 -18.66
N GLY A 204 -17.31 -0.43 -19.31
CA GLY A 204 -18.05 0.30 -20.35
C GLY A 204 -18.87 1.51 -19.86
N GLY A 205 -18.71 1.90 -18.59
CA GLY A 205 -19.20 3.18 -18.04
C GLY A 205 -20.62 3.19 -17.48
N GLU A 206 -21.35 2.07 -17.59
CA GLU A 206 -22.75 1.96 -17.18
C GLU A 206 -22.98 0.74 -16.27
N LEU A 207 -22.32 0.71 -15.11
CA LEU A 207 -22.60 -0.28 -14.07
C LEU A 207 -24.05 -0.19 -13.55
N CYS A 208 -24.59 -1.32 -13.11
CA CYS A 208 -25.93 -1.43 -12.52
C CYS A 208 -26.13 -0.49 -11.32
N ALA A 209 -25.13 -0.41 -10.44
CA ALA A 209 -25.11 0.53 -9.34
C ALA A 209 -23.67 0.86 -8.94
N MET A 210 -23.48 2.10 -8.48
CA MET A 210 -22.26 2.55 -7.82
C MET A 210 -22.67 3.22 -6.51
N VAL A 211 -22.25 2.64 -5.39
CA VAL A 211 -22.61 3.09 -4.04
C VAL A 211 -21.33 3.48 -3.31
N GLY A 212 -21.20 4.78 -3.04
CA GLY A 212 -20.12 5.31 -2.22
C GLY A 212 -20.46 5.22 -0.73
N TYR A 213 -19.49 4.94 0.11
CA TYR A 213 -19.62 5.03 1.57
C TYR A 213 -18.43 5.74 2.22
N ASP A 214 -18.66 6.30 3.40
CA ASP A 214 -17.58 6.80 4.27
C ASP A 214 -17.04 5.63 5.10
N PRO A 215 -15.74 5.30 5.02
CA PRO A 215 -15.16 4.20 5.79
C PRO A 215 -15.27 4.37 7.31
N THR A 216 -15.49 5.59 7.81
CA THR A 216 -15.69 5.87 9.24
C THR A 216 -17.13 5.63 9.72
N ASP A 217 -18.09 5.55 8.80
CA ASP A 217 -19.52 5.34 9.07
C ASP A 217 -20.04 4.08 8.36
N PHE A 218 -19.33 2.96 8.55
CA PHE A 218 -19.66 1.72 7.88
C PHE A 218 -20.86 1.00 8.53
N ASP A 219 -21.97 0.95 7.80
CA ASP A 219 -23.15 0.14 8.14
C ASP A 219 -23.45 -0.88 7.03
N ALA A 220 -23.11 -2.14 7.29
CA ALA A 220 -23.32 -3.23 6.34
C ALA A 220 -24.77 -3.42 5.88
N SER A 221 -25.75 -3.16 6.75
CA SER A 221 -27.17 -3.36 6.45
C SER A 221 -27.72 -2.28 5.53
N THR A 222 -27.34 -1.02 5.80
CA THR A 222 -27.70 0.13 4.98
C THR A 222 -27.04 0.03 3.60
N LEU A 223 -25.75 -0.34 3.55
CA LEU A 223 -25.02 -0.51 2.29
C LEU A 223 -25.54 -1.68 1.46
N ALA A 224 -25.89 -2.79 2.09
CA ALA A 224 -26.48 -3.91 1.36
C ALA A 224 -27.83 -3.51 0.73
N THR A 225 -28.68 -2.76 1.45
CA THR A 225 -29.94 -2.24 0.91
C THR A 225 -29.74 -1.26 -0.25
N ALA A 226 -28.75 -0.37 -0.13
CA ALA A 226 -28.42 0.61 -1.16
C ALA A 226 -27.94 -0.05 -2.46
N VAL A 227 -27.35 -1.23 -2.37
CA VAL A 227 -26.90 -2.03 -3.51
C VAL A 227 -28.02 -2.91 -4.07
N THR A 228 -28.80 -3.59 -3.22
CA THR A 228 -29.83 -4.53 -3.67
C THR A 228 -31.03 -3.86 -4.30
N GLN A 229 -31.48 -2.69 -3.82
CA GLN A 229 -32.66 -2.02 -4.40
C GLN A 229 -32.51 -1.64 -5.88
N PRO A 230 -31.40 -1.00 -6.33
CA PRO A 230 -31.15 -0.78 -7.76
C PRO A 230 -31.11 -2.08 -8.57
N MET A 231 -30.49 -3.13 -8.02
CA MET A 231 -30.31 -4.43 -8.68
C MET A 231 -31.65 -5.17 -8.85
N GLU A 232 -32.54 -5.11 -7.86
CA GLU A 232 -33.91 -5.61 -7.95
C GLU A 232 -34.70 -4.84 -9.02
N GLN A 233 -34.62 -3.51 -9.02
CA GLN A 233 -35.29 -2.69 -10.04
C GLN A 233 -34.81 -3.01 -11.46
N GLN A 234 -33.51 -3.27 -11.64
CA GLN A 234 -32.95 -3.62 -12.94
C GLN A 234 -33.31 -5.05 -13.35
N SER A 235 -33.35 -5.99 -12.41
CA SER A 235 -33.87 -7.35 -12.63
C SER A 235 -35.35 -7.35 -13.04
N LEU A 236 -36.17 -6.51 -12.39
CA LEU A 236 -37.58 -6.33 -12.74
C LEU A 236 -37.76 -5.72 -14.13
N LYS A 237 -36.89 -4.79 -14.55
CA LYS A 237 -36.87 -4.23 -15.91
C LYS A 237 -36.43 -5.26 -16.96
N ASN A 238 -35.52 -6.18 -16.60
CA ASN A 238 -34.93 -7.18 -17.49
C ASN A 238 -35.71 -8.51 -17.54
N LEU A 239 -36.88 -8.62 -16.90
CA LEU A 239 -37.79 -9.77 -16.89
C LEU A 239 -38.31 -10.23 -18.28
N GLN A 240 -37.75 -9.73 -19.39
CA GLN A 240 -37.90 -10.34 -20.72
C GLN A 240 -36.84 -11.42 -21.02
N HIS A 241 -35.76 -11.57 -20.24
CA HIS A 241 -34.78 -12.66 -20.37
C HIS A 241 -34.53 -13.37 -19.04
N LYS A 242 -34.79 -14.68 -19.01
CA LYS A 242 -34.99 -15.51 -17.81
C LYS A 242 -33.73 -15.93 -17.04
N ASP A 243 -32.53 -15.52 -17.46
CA ASP A 243 -31.26 -16.06 -16.94
C ASP A 243 -30.26 -14.96 -16.53
N THR A 244 -30.71 -13.89 -15.86
CA THR A 244 -29.79 -12.83 -15.42
C THR A 244 -29.14 -13.23 -14.08
N GLN A 245 -27.93 -13.79 -14.12
CA GLN A 245 -27.09 -13.89 -12.93
C GLN A 245 -26.64 -12.48 -12.54
N VAL A 246 -26.93 -12.08 -11.31
CA VAL A 246 -26.61 -10.76 -10.79
C VAL A 246 -25.35 -10.89 -9.93
N VAL A 247 -24.26 -10.22 -10.30
CA VAL A 247 -22.96 -10.33 -9.64
C VAL A 247 -22.64 -9.02 -8.92
N CYS A 248 -22.77 -9.03 -7.60
CA CYS A 248 -22.36 -7.91 -6.77
C CYS A 248 -20.84 -7.98 -6.56
N LEU A 249 -20.08 -7.04 -7.13
CA LEU A 249 -18.64 -6.95 -6.89
C LEU A 249 -18.38 -5.91 -5.80
N VAL A 250 -17.85 -6.38 -4.69
CA VAL A 250 -17.59 -5.54 -3.52
C VAL A 250 -16.11 -5.17 -3.51
N LEU A 251 -15.79 -3.95 -3.94
CA LEU A 251 -14.44 -3.38 -3.91
C LEU A 251 -14.12 -2.88 -2.49
N MET A 252 -13.76 -3.82 -1.63
CA MET A 252 -13.46 -3.60 -0.22
C MET A 252 -11.99 -3.87 0.11
N GLU A 253 -11.52 -3.25 1.18
CA GLU A 253 -10.36 -3.70 1.94
C GLU A 253 -10.69 -5.03 2.64
N LEU A 254 -9.73 -5.97 2.69
CA LEU A 254 -9.93 -7.40 3.03
C LEU A 254 -10.72 -7.70 4.34
N GLN A 255 -10.79 -6.76 5.29
CA GLN A 255 -11.39 -7.01 6.61
C GLN A 255 -12.92 -6.81 6.68
N THR A 256 -13.53 -5.99 5.82
CA THR A 256 -14.98 -5.69 5.87
C THR A 256 -15.84 -6.62 5.01
N GLN A 257 -15.21 -7.50 4.22
CA GLN A 257 -15.91 -8.42 3.31
C GLN A 257 -16.80 -9.43 4.04
N HIS A 258 -16.43 -9.87 5.24
CA HIS A 258 -17.10 -10.99 5.90
C HIS A 258 -18.49 -10.63 6.47
N SER A 259 -18.67 -9.41 6.98
CA SER A 259 -19.97 -8.94 7.51
C SER A 259 -20.93 -8.59 6.38
N LEU A 260 -20.44 -7.92 5.33
CA LEU A 260 -21.25 -7.53 4.18
C LEU A 260 -21.70 -8.75 3.36
N GLN A 261 -20.84 -9.76 3.17
CA GLN A 261 -21.24 -11.01 2.51
C GLN A 261 -22.40 -11.69 3.24
N ASN A 262 -22.36 -11.76 4.58
CA ASN A 262 -23.45 -12.34 5.35
C ASN A 262 -24.76 -11.53 5.23
N SER A 263 -24.69 -10.20 5.19
CA SER A 263 -25.85 -9.34 4.99
C SER A 263 -26.44 -9.48 3.58
N LEU A 264 -25.60 -9.51 2.53
CA LEU A 264 -26.02 -9.73 1.14
C LEU A 264 -26.66 -11.10 0.93
N ILE A 265 -26.10 -12.17 1.53
CA ILE A 265 -26.69 -13.52 1.48
C ILE A 265 -28.05 -13.58 2.16
N THR A 266 -28.29 -12.76 3.19
CA THR A 266 -29.57 -12.73 3.91
C THR A 266 -30.64 -11.94 3.14
N LEU A 267 -30.23 -11.03 2.25
CA LEU A 267 -31.12 -10.16 1.47
C LEU A 267 -31.49 -10.75 0.09
N LEU A 268 -30.71 -11.70 -0.43
CA LEU A 268 -30.97 -12.45 -1.68
C LEU A 268 -31.74 -13.74 -1.43
#